data_AF-A0A1S8CCB8-F1
#
_entry.id   AF-A0A1S8CCB8-F1
#
_cell.length_a   1.000
_cell.length_b   1.000
_cell.length_c   1.000
_cell.angle_alpha   90.00
_cell.angle_beta   90.00
_cell.angle_gamma   90.00
#
_symmetry.space_group_name_H-M   'P 1'
#
loop_
_entity.id
_entity.type
_entity.pdbx_description
1 polymer ?
#
loop_
_entity_poly.entity_id
_entity_poly.type
_entity_poly.pdbx_seq_one_letter_code
_entity_poly.pdbx_strand_id
1 'polypeptide(L)'
;MHHTADSNSYSAEDVPRILRSIYAYHAVTLGWGDIGYNVVVDKFGRAWEGRAGGLASTVVGAHAGGFNTGTFGISMLGNYDVTAVPQAVVETVANVVAWKFSLYGIDPRGTVTLTSGGGGTARYAKGQSVTLPTLFAHRDVGSTACPGRYGFSRMGELRSLVAQRTTVAAAVSPTGPRTLLRNSTGGGLAEWTTTRGDVGDIPFACDWDGNGNQTIGIFRAGLVHVFNSNASTARADYSFRFGDAGDIPLCGDWDGDGKDTIGIWRQGVFFLKNANSTGIADGVFPFGNRDAQPVVGDWNGDGHDTVGVYQNATFYWADSNLRPYADGQQPFGDRGDVVVVGDWNGKGRDTFGVFRAGKFLLATSLARAQADLKFSYGDRNDTPVTADWNGDGTTTVGIIRDY
;
A
#
# COMPACT_ATOMS: atom_id res chain seq x y z
N MET A 1 20.75 18.02 2.04
CA MET A 1 21.69 16.97 1.57
C MET A 1 23.00 17.02 2.33
N HIS A 2 23.46 15.86 2.80
CA HIS A 2 24.68 15.68 3.58
C HIS A 2 25.58 14.58 3.01
N HIS A 3 26.82 14.56 3.47
CA HIS A 3 27.67 13.37 3.50
C HIS A 3 28.10 13.12 4.95
N THR A 4 28.51 11.90 5.28
CA THR A 4 29.03 11.62 6.64
C THR A 4 30.49 12.05 6.82
N ALA A 5 31.20 12.28 5.70
CA ALA A 5 32.64 12.57 5.66
C ALA A 5 33.54 11.41 6.15
N ASP A 6 32.98 10.20 6.28
CA ASP A 6 33.71 8.99 6.64
C ASP A 6 34.50 8.40 5.46
N SER A 7 35.31 7.39 5.75
CA SER A 7 35.98 6.58 4.73
C SER A 7 35.01 6.05 3.68
N ASN A 8 35.45 6.04 2.41
CA ASN A 8 34.76 5.32 1.34
C ASN A 8 35.24 3.86 1.20
N SER A 9 36.23 3.44 1.99
CA SER A 9 36.82 2.09 1.98
C SER A 9 36.08 1.19 2.98
N TYR A 10 34.91 0.70 2.59
CA TYR A 10 34.08 -0.26 3.34
C TYR A 10 33.35 -1.21 2.38
N SER A 11 32.97 -2.41 2.84
CA SER A 11 32.15 -3.36 2.07
C SER A 11 30.65 -3.17 2.34
N ALA A 12 29.77 -3.87 1.60
CA ALA A 12 28.33 -3.77 1.82
C ALA A 12 27.93 -4.33 3.19
N GLU A 13 28.67 -5.31 3.69
CA GLU A 13 28.48 -6.01 4.96
C GLU A 13 28.91 -5.15 6.15
N ASP A 14 29.83 -4.19 5.95
CA ASP A 14 30.26 -3.24 6.99
C ASP A 14 29.17 -2.22 7.36
N VAL A 15 28.22 -1.94 6.46
CA VAL A 15 27.30 -0.80 6.59
C VAL A 15 26.50 -0.83 7.90
N PRO A 16 25.86 -1.95 8.31
CA PRO A 16 25.16 -1.99 9.60
C PRO A 16 26.07 -1.65 10.80
N ARG A 17 27.34 -2.06 10.77
CA ARG A 17 28.30 -1.74 11.84
C ARG A 17 28.68 -0.27 11.83
N ILE A 18 28.88 0.32 10.65
CA ILE A 18 29.17 1.76 10.50
C ILE A 18 27.99 2.59 11.00
N LEU A 19 26.75 2.23 10.65
CA LEU A 19 25.56 2.93 11.13
C LEU A 19 25.42 2.86 12.65
N ARG A 20 25.70 1.70 13.27
CA ARG A 20 25.75 1.60 14.74
C ARG A 20 26.84 2.48 15.36
N SER A 21 27.99 2.64 14.69
CA SER A 21 29.05 3.55 15.13
C SER A 21 28.61 5.02 15.05
N ILE A 22 27.93 5.40 13.96
CA ILE A 22 27.36 6.75 13.81
C ILE A 22 26.28 7.00 14.86
N TYR A 23 25.41 6.01 15.12
CA TYR A 23 24.44 6.07 16.22
C TYR A 23 25.13 6.29 17.56
N ALA A 24 26.13 5.47 17.91
CA ALA A 24 26.83 5.61 19.19
C ALA A 24 27.45 7.00 19.34
N TYR A 25 28.08 7.53 18.29
CA TYR A 25 28.64 8.87 18.32
C TYR A 25 27.57 9.96 18.46
N HIS A 26 26.52 9.94 17.63
CA HIS A 26 25.48 10.97 17.66
C HIS A 26 24.59 10.89 18.90
N ALA A 27 24.07 9.72 19.21
CA ALA A 27 23.11 9.52 20.30
C ALA A 27 23.79 9.60 21.67
N VAL A 28 24.96 8.95 21.83
CA VAL A 28 25.63 8.81 23.13
C VAL A 28 26.67 9.90 23.34
N THR A 29 27.64 10.04 22.43
CA THR A 29 28.75 11.01 22.63
C THR A 29 28.28 12.45 22.48
N LEU A 30 27.44 12.76 21.48
CA LEU A 30 26.93 14.10 21.25
C LEU A 30 25.58 14.37 21.96
N GLY A 31 24.97 13.34 22.54
CA GLY A 31 23.73 13.47 23.30
C GLY A 31 22.50 13.82 22.46
N TRP A 32 22.49 13.51 21.16
CA TRP A 32 21.39 13.89 20.26
C TRP A 32 20.17 12.95 20.37
N GLY A 33 20.28 11.88 21.15
CA GLY A 33 19.24 10.87 21.36
C GLY A 33 19.10 9.85 20.22
N ASP A 34 19.62 10.15 19.02
CA ASP A 34 19.65 9.25 17.88
C ASP A 34 20.60 9.77 16.79
N ILE A 35 20.77 9.03 15.68
CA ILE A 35 21.38 9.51 14.44
C ILE A 35 20.73 10.84 14.03
N GLY A 36 21.54 11.84 13.68
CA GLY A 36 21.05 13.18 13.32
C GLY A 36 20.33 13.26 11.97
N TYR A 37 20.58 12.32 11.06
CA TYR A 37 19.96 12.26 9.73
C TYR A 37 18.70 11.39 9.74
N ASN A 38 17.69 11.72 8.96
CA ASN A 38 16.49 10.88 8.80
C ASN A 38 16.78 9.63 7.95
N VAL A 39 17.60 9.76 6.90
CA VAL A 39 17.99 8.64 6.01
C VAL A 39 19.49 8.70 5.74
N VAL A 40 20.13 7.53 5.72
CA VAL A 40 21.51 7.36 5.27
C VAL A 40 21.53 6.49 4.01
N VAL A 41 22.23 6.93 2.96
CA VAL A 41 22.38 6.18 1.70
C VAL A 41 23.82 5.71 1.56
N ASP A 42 24.04 4.40 1.43
CA ASP A 42 25.38 3.85 1.25
C ASP A 42 25.86 3.87 -0.21
N LYS A 43 27.18 3.74 -0.43
CA LYS A 43 27.79 3.76 -1.77
C LYS A 43 27.33 2.66 -2.72
N PHE A 44 26.60 1.66 -2.23
CA PHE A 44 26.02 0.56 -3.01
C PHE A 44 24.58 0.85 -3.45
N GLY A 45 24.06 2.04 -3.13
CA GLY A 45 22.71 2.45 -3.53
C GLY A 45 21.61 1.95 -2.59
N ARG A 46 21.91 1.50 -1.37
CA ARG A 46 20.89 1.12 -0.39
C ARG A 46 20.58 2.29 0.55
N ALA A 47 19.30 2.47 0.87
CA ALA A 47 18.83 3.45 1.85
C ALA A 47 18.57 2.78 3.19
N TRP A 48 18.95 3.46 4.27
CA TRP A 48 18.82 3.00 5.64
C TRP A 48 18.09 4.06 6.45
N GLU A 49 17.15 3.64 7.30
CA GLU A 49 16.57 4.53 8.29
C GLU A 49 17.67 5.01 9.25
N GLY A 50 17.77 6.33 9.42
CA GLY A 50 18.66 6.96 10.37
C GLY A 50 17.92 7.18 11.69
N ARG A 51 17.41 8.41 11.89
CA ARG A 51 16.59 8.75 13.04
C ARG A 51 15.28 7.98 13.03
N ALA A 52 15.06 7.19 14.07
CA ALA A 52 13.92 6.29 14.22
C ALA A 52 12.58 7.02 14.07
N GLY A 53 11.68 6.42 13.30
CA GLY A 53 10.36 7.00 12.99
C GLY A 53 10.39 8.05 11.88
N GLY A 54 11.56 8.39 11.34
CA GLY A 54 11.69 9.37 10.26
C GLY A 54 11.06 8.92 8.94
N LEU A 55 10.89 7.61 8.74
CA LEU A 55 10.18 7.08 7.57
C LEU A 55 8.65 7.06 7.75
N ALA A 56 8.18 6.89 9.00
CA ALA A 56 6.75 6.78 9.34
C ALA A 56 6.10 8.11 9.76
N SER A 57 6.89 9.12 10.15
CA SER A 57 6.40 10.39 10.67
C SER A 57 7.34 11.57 10.32
N THR A 58 7.00 12.79 10.75
CA THR A 58 7.77 14.03 10.54
C THR A 58 8.76 14.29 11.68
N VAL A 59 9.60 13.31 11.99
CA VAL A 59 10.58 13.41 13.09
C VAL A 59 11.67 14.43 12.74
N VAL A 60 11.88 15.39 13.65
CA VAL A 60 12.93 16.42 13.53
C VAL A 60 14.31 15.80 13.73
N GLY A 61 15.21 16.01 12.77
CA GLY A 61 16.59 15.56 12.84
C GLY A 61 17.51 16.46 13.68
N ALA A 62 18.80 16.16 13.64
CA ALA A 62 19.89 16.94 14.24
C ALA A 62 21.07 17.06 13.26
N HIS A 63 20.77 17.42 12.01
CA HIS A 63 21.72 17.36 10.89
C HIS A 63 22.21 18.73 10.39
N ALA A 64 21.47 19.81 10.63
CA ALA A 64 21.82 21.17 10.23
C ALA A 64 21.44 22.16 11.32
N GLY A 65 22.44 22.61 12.10
CA GLY A 65 22.25 23.61 13.16
C GLY A 65 21.49 24.83 12.65
N GLY A 66 20.45 25.26 13.38
CA GLY A 66 19.55 26.35 12.98
C GLY A 66 18.48 25.98 11.94
N PHE A 67 18.54 24.80 11.31
CA PHE A 67 17.63 24.42 10.21
C PHE A 67 17.08 23.00 10.33
N ASN A 68 17.15 22.37 11.51
CA ASN A 68 16.62 21.02 11.73
C ASN A 68 15.08 20.95 11.60
N THR A 69 14.37 21.97 12.08
CA THR A 69 12.91 22.02 12.00
C THR A 69 12.46 22.40 10.60
N GLY A 70 11.44 21.70 10.08
CA GLY A 70 10.91 21.94 8.73
C GLY A 70 11.77 21.37 7.61
N THR A 71 12.77 20.53 7.92
CA THR A 71 13.65 19.89 6.94
C THR A 71 13.78 18.39 7.18
N PHE A 72 14.23 17.67 6.14
CA PHE A 72 14.46 16.23 6.17
C PHE A 72 15.90 15.92 5.73
N GLY A 73 16.70 15.37 6.65
CA GLY A 73 18.13 15.16 6.45
C GLY A 73 18.47 13.82 5.81
N ILE A 74 18.97 13.84 4.58
CA ILE A 74 19.53 12.67 3.90
C ILE A 74 21.05 12.81 3.84
N SER A 75 21.78 11.79 4.31
CA SER A 75 23.24 11.75 4.29
C SER A 75 23.78 10.62 3.44
N MET A 76 24.72 10.92 2.55
CA MET A 76 25.45 9.91 1.79
C MET A 76 26.62 9.41 2.64
N LEU A 77 26.67 8.10 2.91
CA LEU A 77 27.74 7.49 3.68
C LEU A 77 29.06 7.59 2.89
N GLY A 78 30.08 8.20 3.49
CA GLY A 78 31.42 8.40 2.91
C GLY A 78 31.81 9.87 2.71
N ASN A 79 32.99 10.09 2.12
CA ASN A 79 33.59 11.41 1.91
C ASN A 79 33.61 11.82 0.43
N TYR A 80 32.52 12.45 0.03
CA TYR A 80 32.36 13.00 -1.33
C TYR A 80 33.00 14.37 -1.55
N ASP A 81 33.93 14.79 -0.70
CA ASP A 81 34.86 15.88 -1.02
C ASP A 81 36.08 15.36 -1.78
N VAL A 82 36.49 14.12 -1.51
CA VAL A 82 37.68 13.51 -2.12
C VAL A 82 37.36 12.46 -3.19
N THR A 83 36.12 11.94 -3.22
CA THR A 83 35.69 10.91 -4.18
C THR A 83 34.38 11.32 -4.88
N ALA A 84 34.23 10.93 -6.15
CA ALA A 84 32.99 11.14 -6.90
C ALA A 84 31.82 10.33 -6.30
N VAL A 85 30.59 10.87 -6.41
CA VAL A 85 29.39 10.16 -5.95
C VAL A 85 29.00 9.09 -7.00
N PRO A 86 28.92 7.80 -6.63
CA PRO A 86 28.45 6.76 -7.54
C PRO A 86 27.03 7.03 -8.02
N GLN A 87 26.72 6.70 -9.28
CA GLN A 87 25.39 6.96 -9.85
C GLN A 87 24.26 6.30 -9.06
N ALA A 88 24.47 5.07 -8.57
CA ALA A 88 23.50 4.37 -7.73
C ALA A 88 23.14 5.16 -6.45
N VAL A 89 24.07 5.92 -5.87
CA VAL A 89 23.80 6.80 -4.72
C VAL A 89 22.93 7.98 -5.14
N VAL A 90 23.24 8.62 -6.28
CA VAL A 90 22.46 9.73 -6.83
C VAL A 90 21.02 9.28 -7.10
N GLU A 91 20.86 8.10 -7.71
CA GLU A 91 19.55 7.50 -7.97
C GLU A 91 18.81 7.18 -6.68
N THR A 92 19.43 6.55 -5.69
CA THR A 92 18.73 6.23 -4.44
C THR A 92 18.35 7.49 -3.67
N VAL A 93 19.22 8.51 -3.61
CA VAL A 93 18.89 9.81 -3.02
C VAL A 93 17.69 10.44 -3.73
N ALA A 94 17.69 10.46 -5.06
CA ALA A 94 16.58 11.03 -5.81
C ALA A 94 15.25 10.26 -5.58
N ASN A 95 15.28 8.95 -5.38
CA ASN A 95 14.09 8.16 -5.01
C ASN A 95 13.56 8.53 -3.62
N VAL A 96 14.46 8.64 -2.62
CA VAL A 96 14.07 9.01 -1.25
C VAL A 96 13.49 10.42 -1.21
N VAL A 97 14.12 11.39 -1.89
CA VAL A 97 13.61 12.77 -1.94
C VAL A 97 12.27 12.81 -2.67
N ALA A 98 12.13 12.13 -3.81
CA ALA A 98 10.89 12.13 -4.57
C ALA A 98 9.73 11.54 -3.77
N TRP A 99 9.94 10.39 -3.12
CA TRP A 99 8.98 9.81 -2.18
C TRP A 99 8.55 10.83 -1.10
N LYS A 100 9.52 11.44 -0.41
CA LYS A 100 9.20 12.38 0.68
C LYS A 100 8.49 13.64 0.17
N PHE A 101 8.86 14.17 -0.98
CA PHE A 101 8.25 15.37 -1.56
C PHE A 101 6.82 15.08 -2.02
N SER A 102 6.58 13.91 -2.62
CA SER A 102 5.24 13.46 -3.03
C SER A 102 4.28 13.34 -1.84
N LEU A 103 4.74 12.93 -0.66
CA LEU A 103 3.89 12.86 0.54
C LEU A 103 3.32 14.23 0.98
N TYR A 104 3.98 15.35 0.61
CA TYR A 104 3.60 16.69 1.07
C TYR A 104 3.41 17.70 -0.08
N GLY A 105 3.33 17.22 -1.33
CA GLY A 105 3.14 18.09 -2.50
C GLY A 105 4.24 19.14 -2.70
N ILE A 106 5.48 18.85 -2.31
CA ILE A 106 6.60 19.80 -2.41
C ILE A 106 7.12 19.83 -3.85
N ASP A 107 7.15 21.02 -4.48
CA ASP A 107 7.78 21.21 -5.79
C ASP A 107 9.31 21.07 -5.68
N PRO A 108 9.95 20.09 -6.35
CA PRO A 108 11.39 19.91 -6.32
C PRO A 108 12.21 20.99 -7.02
N ARG A 109 11.57 21.80 -7.86
CA ARG A 109 12.16 22.98 -8.51
C ARG A 109 11.79 24.28 -7.81
N GLY A 110 10.91 24.21 -6.83
CA GLY A 110 10.46 25.34 -6.04
C GLY A 110 11.50 25.82 -5.02
N THR A 111 11.09 26.83 -4.27
CA THR A 111 11.85 27.39 -3.15
C THR A 111 11.04 27.32 -1.87
N VAL A 112 11.74 27.38 -0.74
CA VAL A 112 11.17 27.43 0.61
C VAL A 112 11.86 28.54 1.39
N THR A 113 11.09 29.27 2.20
CA THR A 113 11.65 30.24 3.16
C THR A 113 11.68 29.59 4.54
N LEU A 114 12.88 29.48 5.11
CA LEU A 114 13.11 28.93 6.44
C LEU A 114 13.68 30.01 7.36
N THR A 115 13.30 29.97 8.63
CA THR A 115 13.85 30.86 9.66
C THR A 115 14.96 30.14 10.42
N SER A 116 16.16 30.71 10.43
CA SER A 116 17.30 30.15 11.16
C SER A 116 17.04 30.17 12.67
N GLY A 117 17.20 29.02 13.33
CA GLY A 117 17.29 28.92 14.79
C GLY A 117 18.63 29.41 15.36
N GLY A 118 19.63 29.68 14.50
CA GLY A 118 21.01 30.01 14.87
C GLY A 118 21.76 28.86 15.55
N GLY A 119 22.96 29.17 16.06
CA GLY A 119 23.78 28.25 16.86
C GLY A 119 24.60 27.23 16.05
N GLY A 120 25.59 26.62 16.71
CA GLY A 120 26.47 25.61 16.10
C GLY A 120 27.17 26.12 14.84
N THR A 121 27.00 25.41 13.73
CA THR A 121 27.58 25.77 12.42
C THR A 121 26.66 26.62 11.56
N ALA A 122 25.53 27.14 12.05
CA ALA A 122 24.59 27.92 11.25
C ALA A 122 25.26 29.17 10.65
N ARG A 123 25.07 29.42 9.34
CA ARG A 123 25.57 30.62 8.65
C ARG A 123 24.77 31.88 8.96
N TYR A 124 23.51 31.70 9.35
CA TYR A 124 22.54 32.77 9.47
C TYR A 124 22.18 32.99 10.93
N ALA A 125 22.02 34.26 11.33
CA ALA A 125 21.68 34.63 12.69
C ALA A 125 20.30 34.07 13.09
N LYS A 126 20.09 33.84 14.38
CA LYS A 126 18.79 33.39 14.90
C LYS A 126 17.70 34.39 14.52
N GLY A 127 16.58 33.89 13.99
CA GLY A 127 15.45 34.70 13.51
C GLY A 127 15.60 35.20 12.07
N GLN A 128 16.74 35.00 11.42
CA GLN A 128 16.93 35.41 10.02
C GLN A 128 16.17 34.46 9.08
N SER A 129 15.32 35.02 8.23
CA SER A 129 14.64 34.27 7.15
C SER A 129 15.53 34.14 5.93
N VAL A 130 15.56 32.94 5.35
CA VAL A 130 16.41 32.58 4.21
C VAL A 130 15.58 31.79 3.21
N THR A 131 15.58 32.23 1.94
CA THR A 131 14.93 31.52 0.84
C THR A 131 15.94 30.59 0.17
N LEU A 132 15.60 29.31 0.07
CA LEU A 132 16.45 28.24 -0.45
C LEU A 132 15.67 27.42 -1.47
N PRO A 133 16.32 26.73 -2.42
CA PRO A 133 15.68 25.65 -3.16
C PRO A 133 15.11 24.61 -2.19
N THR A 134 13.95 24.01 -2.50
CA THR A 134 13.33 22.97 -1.65
C THR A 134 14.25 21.78 -1.37
N LEU A 135 15.14 21.46 -2.34
CA LEU A 135 16.27 20.56 -2.16
C LEU A 135 17.60 21.35 -2.14
N PHE A 136 18.22 21.45 -0.97
CA PHE A 136 19.47 22.20 -0.76
C PHE A 136 20.55 21.39 -0.03
N ALA A 137 21.79 21.87 -0.10
CA ALA A 137 22.96 21.26 0.49
C ALA A 137 23.23 21.82 1.90
N HIS A 138 23.87 21.05 2.78
CA HIS A 138 24.17 21.53 4.13
C HIS A 138 25.02 22.82 4.12
N ARG A 139 25.99 22.93 3.20
CA ARG A 139 26.79 24.15 3.02
C ARG A 139 25.98 25.40 2.64
N ASP A 140 24.76 25.27 2.15
CA ASP A 140 23.91 26.43 1.83
C ASP A 140 23.43 27.12 3.11
N VAL A 141 23.35 26.39 4.23
CA VAL A 141 22.86 26.89 5.54
C VAL A 141 23.88 26.82 6.67
N GLY A 142 24.95 26.05 6.50
CA GLY A 142 25.97 25.80 7.51
C GLY A 142 27.39 26.12 7.04
N SER A 143 28.25 26.51 7.97
CA SER A 143 29.69 26.71 7.78
C SER A 143 30.40 25.35 7.71
N THR A 144 30.25 24.68 6.57
CA THR A 144 30.72 23.31 6.35
C THR A 144 31.05 23.06 4.87
N ALA A 145 31.90 22.07 4.60
CA ALA A 145 32.12 21.53 3.25
C ALA A 145 31.03 20.52 2.83
N CYS A 146 30.17 20.07 3.73
CA CYS A 146 29.14 19.07 3.46
C CYS A 146 28.16 19.52 2.34
N PRO A 147 27.80 18.70 1.33
CA PRO A 147 28.04 17.25 1.18
C PRO A 147 29.32 16.87 0.40
N GLY A 148 30.36 17.71 0.46
CA GLY A 148 31.59 17.57 -0.33
C GLY A 148 31.46 18.14 -1.74
N ARG A 149 32.59 18.50 -2.37
CA ARG A 149 32.61 19.14 -3.70
C ARG A 149 31.94 18.30 -4.79
N TYR A 150 32.11 16.98 -4.77
CA TYR A 150 31.50 16.09 -5.76
C TYR A 150 30.02 15.82 -5.45
N GLY A 151 29.62 15.83 -4.18
CA GLY A 151 28.20 15.79 -3.81
C GLY A 151 27.48 17.07 -4.21
N PHE A 152 28.11 18.23 -3.97
CA PHE A 152 27.52 19.52 -4.25
C PHE A 152 27.35 19.80 -5.75
N SER A 153 28.30 19.38 -6.59
CA SER A 153 28.19 19.54 -8.05
C SER A 153 27.00 18.79 -8.66
N ARG A 154 26.48 17.77 -7.97
CA ARG A 154 25.34 16.94 -8.41
C ARG A 154 23.97 17.48 -7.97
N MET A 155 23.91 18.58 -7.22
CA MET A 155 22.63 19.11 -6.72
C MET A 155 21.66 19.53 -7.84
N GLY A 156 22.17 20.02 -8.97
CA GLY A 156 21.33 20.30 -10.15
C GLY A 156 20.73 19.04 -10.78
N GLU A 157 21.54 18.00 -10.97
CA GLU A 157 21.09 16.69 -11.45
C GLU A 157 20.06 16.07 -10.51
N LEU A 158 20.31 16.11 -9.19
CA LEU A 158 19.37 15.62 -8.18
C LEU A 158 18.02 16.31 -8.29
N ARG A 159 17.96 17.65 -8.39
CA ARG A 159 16.69 18.37 -8.55
C ARG A 159 15.95 17.95 -9.82
N SER A 160 16.66 17.74 -10.93
CA SER A 160 16.08 17.27 -12.18
C SER A 160 15.53 15.85 -12.08
N LEU A 161 16.29 14.91 -11.50
CA LEU A 161 15.87 13.52 -11.28
C LEU A 161 14.69 13.43 -10.31
N VAL A 162 14.74 14.20 -9.21
CA VAL A 162 13.63 14.27 -8.26
C VAL A 162 12.39 14.80 -8.96
N ALA A 163 12.49 15.90 -9.71
CA ALA A 163 11.37 16.45 -10.45
C ALA A 163 10.75 15.46 -11.43
N GLN A 164 11.57 14.73 -12.20
CA GLN A 164 11.09 13.67 -13.08
C GLN A 164 10.34 12.57 -12.32
N ARG A 165 10.86 12.18 -11.15
CA ARG A 165 10.29 11.09 -10.33
C ARG A 165 9.07 11.53 -9.52
N THR A 166 9.00 12.77 -9.05
CA THR A 166 7.80 13.34 -8.45
C THR A 166 6.73 13.59 -9.50
N THR A 167 7.04 13.91 -10.76
CA THR A 167 5.99 13.97 -11.80
C THR A 167 5.41 12.59 -12.08
N VAL A 168 6.26 11.54 -12.06
CA VAL A 168 5.80 10.14 -12.15
C VAL A 168 5.04 9.73 -10.88
N ALA A 169 5.50 10.11 -9.69
CA ALA A 169 4.85 9.76 -8.42
C ALA A 169 3.58 10.58 -8.11
N ALA A 170 3.51 11.85 -8.54
CA ALA A 170 2.30 12.69 -8.47
C ALA A 170 1.26 12.26 -9.51
N ALA A 171 1.69 11.69 -10.65
CA ALA A 171 0.80 10.94 -11.53
C ALA A 171 0.31 9.60 -10.91
N VAL A 172 0.85 9.19 -9.75
CA VAL A 172 0.63 7.87 -9.10
C VAL A 172 0.19 7.97 -7.63
N SER A 173 -0.25 9.11 -7.08
CA SER A 173 -0.84 9.11 -5.73
C SER A 173 -1.87 10.23 -5.48
N PRO A 174 -3.17 9.89 -5.54
CA PRO A 174 -4.19 10.55 -4.73
C PRO A 174 -4.02 10.10 -3.27
N THR A 175 -3.87 11.04 -2.33
CA THR A 175 -4.00 10.76 -0.89
C THR A 175 -5.47 10.53 -0.58
N GLY A 176 -5.84 9.28 -0.27
CA GLY A 176 -7.20 8.90 0.09
C GLY A 176 -7.49 7.43 -0.24
N PRO A 177 -8.65 6.93 0.22
CA PRO A 177 -9.13 5.59 -0.08
C PRO A 177 -9.09 5.30 -1.58
N ARG A 178 -8.39 4.23 -1.95
CA ARG A 178 -8.25 3.83 -3.34
C ARG A 178 -8.22 2.33 -3.50
N THR A 179 -8.78 1.87 -4.61
CA THR A 179 -8.68 0.49 -5.03
C THR A 179 -7.85 0.44 -6.31
N LEU A 180 -6.75 -0.30 -6.27
CA LEU A 180 -5.85 -0.49 -7.39
C LEU A 180 -6.17 -1.84 -8.03
N LEU A 181 -6.51 -1.83 -9.30
CA LEU A 181 -7.03 -3.01 -10.02
C LEU A 181 -6.01 -3.46 -11.07
N ARG A 182 -5.96 -4.77 -11.30
CA ARG A 182 -5.08 -5.39 -12.30
C ARG A 182 -5.80 -6.53 -12.99
N ASN A 183 -5.90 -6.47 -14.31
CA ASN A 183 -6.54 -7.52 -15.11
C ASN A 183 -5.55 -8.65 -15.45
N SER A 184 -4.80 -9.09 -14.45
CA SER A 184 -3.92 -10.24 -14.53
C SER A 184 -3.57 -10.76 -13.14
N THR A 185 -3.38 -12.08 -13.02
CA THR A 185 -2.92 -12.76 -11.80
C THR A 185 -1.38 -12.76 -11.71
N GLY A 186 -0.79 -11.56 -11.83
CA GLY A 186 0.65 -11.34 -11.81
C GLY A 186 1.03 -10.08 -11.04
N GLY A 187 2.32 -9.92 -10.73
CA GLY A 187 2.82 -8.68 -10.13
C GLY A 187 2.91 -7.53 -11.13
N GLY A 188 3.16 -6.32 -10.64
CA GLY A 188 3.34 -5.13 -11.47
C GLY A 188 2.59 -3.92 -10.94
N LEU A 189 2.45 -2.91 -11.80
CA LEU A 189 1.66 -1.71 -11.48
C LEU A 189 0.17 -1.99 -11.63
N ALA A 190 -0.65 -1.17 -11.00
CA ALA A 190 -2.08 -1.17 -11.26
C ALA A 190 -2.37 -0.74 -12.70
N GLU A 191 -3.35 -1.38 -13.33
CA GLU A 191 -3.83 -1.00 -14.66
C GLU A 191 -4.92 0.08 -14.55
N TRP A 192 -5.71 0.01 -13.49
CA TRP A 192 -6.68 1.05 -13.12
C TRP A 192 -6.57 1.38 -11.64
N THR A 193 -6.99 2.60 -11.30
CA THR A 193 -7.16 3.01 -9.91
C THR A 193 -8.48 3.73 -9.80
N THR A 194 -9.30 3.29 -8.84
CA THR A 194 -10.54 3.97 -8.49
C THR A 194 -10.42 4.59 -7.11
N THR A 195 -10.94 5.81 -6.98
CA THR A 195 -10.90 6.61 -5.76
C THR A 195 -12.32 6.98 -5.38
N ARG A 196 -12.95 6.16 -4.54
CA ARG A 196 -14.34 6.33 -4.08
C ARG A 196 -14.44 5.87 -2.63
N GLY A 197 -15.50 6.27 -1.95
CA GLY A 197 -15.66 6.00 -0.52
C GLY A 197 -14.78 6.87 0.37
N ASP A 198 -14.92 6.65 1.67
CA ASP A 198 -14.23 7.35 2.75
C ASP A 198 -13.51 6.35 3.65
N VAL A 199 -12.63 6.84 4.54
CA VAL A 199 -12.00 6.01 5.57
C VAL A 199 -13.09 5.40 6.48
N GLY A 200 -13.02 4.09 6.72
CA GLY A 200 -13.95 3.26 7.46
C GLY A 200 -14.92 2.47 6.57
N ASP A 201 -14.95 2.75 5.27
CA ASP A 201 -15.77 1.99 4.33
C ASP A 201 -15.15 0.63 3.99
N ILE A 202 -15.98 -0.33 3.56
CA ILE A 202 -15.53 -1.62 3.04
C ILE A 202 -15.83 -1.69 1.54
N PRO A 203 -14.82 -1.61 0.66
CA PRO A 203 -14.98 -1.87 -0.76
C PRO A 203 -15.09 -3.36 -1.04
N PHE A 204 -15.92 -3.71 -2.01
CA PHE A 204 -16.11 -5.08 -2.52
C PHE A 204 -16.58 -5.01 -3.98
N ALA A 205 -16.46 -6.10 -4.72
CA ALA A 205 -16.70 -6.13 -6.16
C ALA A 205 -17.80 -7.12 -6.50
N CYS A 206 -18.74 -6.72 -7.36
CA CYS A 206 -19.87 -7.54 -7.81
C CYS A 206 -20.27 -7.16 -9.24
N ASP A 207 -20.94 -8.07 -9.94
CA ASP A 207 -21.65 -7.81 -11.19
C ASP A 207 -23.07 -7.31 -10.91
N TRP A 208 -23.17 -6.02 -10.57
CA TRP A 208 -24.41 -5.40 -10.13
C TRP A 208 -25.52 -5.32 -11.17
N ASP A 209 -25.21 -5.49 -12.46
CA ASP A 209 -26.15 -5.34 -13.57
C ASP A 209 -26.19 -6.54 -14.53
N GLY A 210 -25.45 -7.61 -14.22
CA GLY A 210 -25.48 -8.89 -14.93
C GLY A 210 -24.78 -8.84 -16.29
N ASN A 211 -23.80 -7.96 -16.44
CA ASN A 211 -23.10 -7.75 -17.71
C ASN A 211 -21.77 -8.52 -17.82
N GLY A 212 -21.39 -9.24 -16.78
CA GLY A 212 -20.15 -9.99 -16.62
C GLY A 212 -18.99 -9.18 -16.02
N ASN A 213 -19.02 -7.84 -16.08
CA ASN A 213 -17.97 -7.01 -15.48
C ASN A 213 -18.28 -6.71 -14.02
N GLN A 214 -17.39 -7.12 -13.13
CA GLN A 214 -17.50 -6.83 -11.71
C GLN A 214 -16.89 -5.48 -11.35
N THR A 215 -17.63 -4.70 -10.58
CA THR A 215 -17.32 -3.29 -10.28
C THR A 215 -17.37 -2.99 -8.79
N ILE A 216 -16.49 -2.07 -8.36
CA ILE A 216 -16.29 -1.75 -6.94
C ILE A 216 -17.49 -0.98 -6.38
N GLY A 217 -18.23 -1.65 -5.50
CA GLY A 217 -19.20 -1.07 -4.57
C GLY A 217 -18.56 -0.62 -3.25
N ILE A 218 -19.31 0.14 -2.47
CA ILE A 218 -18.89 0.63 -1.15
C ILE A 218 -19.94 0.27 -0.11
N PHE A 219 -19.54 -0.42 0.95
CA PHE A 219 -20.35 -0.65 2.13
C PHE A 219 -19.94 0.31 3.25
N ARG A 220 -20.91 1.11 3.72
CA ARG A 220 -20.75 2.10 4.79
C ARG A 220 -21.78 1.86 5.86
N ALA A 221 -21.42 1.09 6.89
CA ALA A 221 -22.26 0.87 8.06
C ALA A 221 -23.73 0.51 7.71
N GLY A 222 -23.91 -0.46 6.81
CA GLY A 222 -25.23 -0.90 6.34
C GLY A 222 -25.80 -0.11 5.15
N LEU A 223 -25.14 0.96 4.69
CA LEU A 223 -25.47 1.63 3.43
C LEU A 223 -24.57 1.10 2.32
N VAL A 224 -25.17 0.55 1.26
CA VAL A 224 -24.47 0.07 0.06
C VAL A 224 -24.57 1.15 -1.02
N HIS A 225 -23.43 1.56 -1.56
CA HIS A 225 -23.33 2.39 -2.75
C HIS A 225 -22.90 1.52 -3.93
N VAL A 226 -23.73 1.47 -4.97
CA VAL A 226 -23.50 0.68 -6.18
C VAL A 226 -22.94 1.55 -7.28
N PHE A 227 -21.98 1.01 -8.04
CA PHE A 227 -21.34 1.67 -9.17
C PHE A 227 -21.19 0.66 -10.31
N ASN A 228 -21.76 0.94 -11.48
CA ASN A 228 -21.63 0.08 -12.67
C ASN A 228 -20.40 0.45 -13.52
N SER A 229 -19.40 1.10 -12.91
CA SER A 229 -18.15 1.47 -13.56
C SER A 229 -17.01 1.59 -12.56
N ASN A 230 -15.82 1.10 -12.93
CA ASN A 230 -14.59 1.28 -12.16
C ASN A 230 -13.85 2.58 -12.51
N ALA A 231 -14.40 3.45 -13.36
CA ALA A 231 -13.81 4.75 -13.64
C ALA A 231 -13.65 5.59 -12.35
N SER A 232 -12.53 6.26 -12.18
CA SER A 232 -12.25 7.08 -10.99
C SER A 232 -13.21 8.26 -10.82
N THR A 233 -13.87 8.69 -11.90
CA THR A 233 -14.87 9.76 -11.91
C THR A 233 -16.31 9.26 -11.71
N ALA A 234 -16.52 7.94 -11.60
CA ALA A 234 -17.86 7.37 -11.45
C ALA A 234 -18.51 7.85 -10.15
N ARG A 235 -19.80 8.17 -10.23
CA ARG A 235 -20.66 8.41 -9.07
C ARG A 235 -21.46 7.14 -8.78
N ALA A 236 -21.96 7.00 -7.56
CA ALA A 236 -22.85 5.90 -7.24
C ALA A 236 -24.11 6.01 -8.13
N ASP A 237 -24.44 4.94 -8.84
CA ASP A 237 -25.64 4.87 -9.68
C ASP A 237 -26.89 4.88 -8.81
N TYR A 238 -26.83 4.17 -7.69
CA TYR A 238 -27.86 4.16 -6.66
C TYR A 238 -27.29 3.70 -5.31
N SER A 239 -28.11 3.78 -4.26
CA SER A 239 -27.72 3.33 -2.92
C SER A 239 -28.93 2.81 -2.15
N PHE A 240 -28.72 1.83 -1.29
CA PHE A 240 -29.77 1.19 -0.50
C PHE A 240 -29.22 0.66 0.83
N ARG A 241 -30.09 0.31 1.77
CA ARG A 241 -29.67 -0.17 3.10
C ARG A 241 -29.84 -1.68 3.24
N PHE A 242 -28.78 -2.38 3.60
CA PHE A 242 -28.81 -3.79 3.95
C PHE A 242 -27.65 -4.09 4.91
N GLY A 243 -27.94 -4.69 6.06
CA GLY A 243 -26.96 -4.87 7.14
C GLY A 243 -26.78 -3.63 8.02
N ASP A 244 -25.80 -3.71 8.92
CA ASP A 244 -25.47 -2.74 9.96
C ASP A 244 -23.95 -2.48 10.03
N ALA A 245 -23.53 -1.53 10.88
CA ALA A 245 -22.13 -1.33 11.18
C ALA A 245 -21.48 -2.59 11.79
N GLY A 246 -20.34 -3.01 11.22
CA GLY A 246 -19.59 -4.18 11.68
C GLY A 246 -19.93 -5.49 10.94
N ASP A 247 -20.91 -5.47 10.04
CA ASP A 247 -21.12 -6.57 9.11
C ASP A 247 -20.05 -6.56 8.00
N ILE A 248 -19.76 -7.75 7.46
CA ILE A 248 -18.86 -7.90 6.31
C ILE A 248 -19.73 -8.04 5.06
N PRO A 249 -19.64 -7.13 4.08
CA PRO A 249 -20.35 -7.26 2.81
C PRO A 249 -19.72 -8.33 1.94
N LEU A 250 -20.56 -8.98 1.15
CA LEU A 250 -20.21 -9.94 0.10
C LEU A 250 -21.31 -9.90 -0.96
N CYS A 251 -21.10 -10.58 -2.08
CA CYS A 251 -22.11 -10.71 -3.12
C CYS A 251 -21.86 -11.96 -3.95
N GLY A 252 -22.88 -12.34 -4.70
CA GLY A 252 -22.86 -13.42 -5.66
C GLY A 252 -24.24 -13.60 -6.29
N ASP A 253 -24.31 -14.44 -7.31
CA ASP A 253 -25.53 -14.89 -7.97
C ASP A 253 -26.19 -16.03 -7.19
N TRP A 254 -26.96 -15.68 -6.16
CA TRP A 254 -27.58 -16.66 -5.26
C TRP A 254 -28.67 -17.50 -5.92
N ASP A 255 -29.33 -16.98 -6.96
CA ASP A 255 -30.50 -17.60 -7.60
C ASP A 255 -30.30 -17.95 -9.09
N GLY A 256 -29.11 -17.71 -9.64
CA GLY A 256 -28.68 -18.14 -10.96
C GLY A 256 -29.24 -17.30 -12.09
N ASP A 257 -29.58 -16.03 -11.83
CA ASP A 257 -30.13 -15.14 -12.84
C ASP A 257 -29.05 -14.40 -13.65
N GLY A 258 -27.77 -14.65 -13.31
CA GLY A 258 -26.58 -14.06 -13.92
C GLY A 258 -26.21 -12.71 -13.33
N LYS A 259 -26.83 -12.29 -12.21
CA LYS A 259 -26.58 -11.00 -11.57
C LYS A 259 -26.19 -11.16 -10.11
N ASP A 260 -25.10 -10.52 -9.73
CA ASP A 260 -24.68 -10.52 -8.34
C ASP A 260 -25.58 -9.62 -7.48
N THR A 261 -25.97 -10.17 -6.34
CA THR A 261 -26.77 -9.45 -5.35
C THR A 261 -26.15 -9.50 -3.96
N ILE A 262 -26.49 -8.51 -3.15
CA ILE A 262 -25.87 -8.28 -1.85
C ILE A 262 -26.09 -9.45 -0.87
N GLY A 263 -25.02 -9.81 -0.16
CA GLY A 263 -25.06 -10.57 1.08
C GLY A 263 -24.33 -9.81 2.19
N ILE A 264 -24.62 -10.14 3.44
CA ILE A 264 -23.80 -9.73 4.59
C ILE A 264 -23.50 -10.93 5.47
N TRP A 265 -22.31 -10.93 6.06
CA TRP A 265 -21.92 -11.89 7.08
C TRP A 265 -21.85 -11.20 8.44
N ARG A 266 -22.48 -11.83 9.43
CA ARG A 266 -22.54 -11.36 10.80
C ARG A 266 -22.31 -12.52 11.76
N GLN A 267 -21.12 -12.56 12.35
CA GLN A 267 -20.79 -13.43 13.48
C GLN A 267 -21.10 -14.93 13.25
N GLY A 268 -20.77 -15.45 12.06
CA GLY A 268 -20.97 -16.86 11.68
C GLY A 268 -22.29 -17.12 10.95
N VAL A 269 -23.03 -16.08 10.57
CA VAL A 269 -24.30 -16.20 9.85
C VAL A 269 -24.27 -15.32 8.60
N PHE A 270 -24.59 -15.92 7.46
CA PHE A 270 -24.81 -15.22 6.19
C PHE A 270 -26.28 -14.80 6.09
N PHE A 271 -26.50 -13.60 5.59
CA PHE A 271 -27.80 -13.03 5.26
C PHE A 271 -27.76 -12.64 3.79
N LEU A 272 -28.44 -13.40 2.95
CA LEU A 272 -28.37 -13.31 1.50
C LEU A 272 -29.63 -12.65 0.96
N LYS A 273 -29.50 -11.86 -0.10
CA LYS A 273 -30.61 -11.12 -0.68
C LYS A 273 -30.56 -11.19 -2.19
N ASN A 274 -31.66 -11.57 -2.83
CA ASN A 274 -31.76 -11.70 -4.29
C ASN A 274 -32.09 -10.36 -4.99
N ALA A 275 -31.92 -9.25 -4.28
CA ALA A 275 -32.20 -7.92 -4.82
C ALA A 275 -31.36 -6.85 -4.13
N ASN A 276 -30.74 -5.99 -4.93
CA ASN A 276 -29.96 -4.83 -4.48
C ASN A 276 -30.88 -3.67 -4.03
N SER A 277 -31.66 -3.91 -2.98
CA SER A 277 -32.68 -2.99 -2.44
C SER A 277 -32.76 -3.05 -0.92
N THR A 278 -33.36 -2.03 -0.31
CA THR A 278 -33.55 -1.98 1.14
C THR A 278 -34.56 -3.02 1.61
N GLY A 279 -34.24 -3.77 2.66
CA GLY A 279 -35.18 -4.71 3.26
C GLY A 279 -34.50 -5.80 4.09
N ILE A 280 -35.26 -6.87 4.33
CA ILE A 280 -34.75 -8.09 4.99
C ILE A 280 -34.07 -9.01 3.98
N ALA A 281 -33.31 -9.97 4.51
CA ALA A 281 -32.68 -11.04 3.74
C ALA A 281 -33.72 -12.04 3.26
N ASP A 282 -33.48 -12.60 2.08
CA ASP A 282 -34.28 -13.68 1.49
C ASP A 282 -33.80 -15.05 1.99
N GLY A 283 -32.51 -15.17 2.29
CA GLY A 283 -31.88 -16.35 2.90
C GLY A 283 -31.08 -16.00 4.16
N VAL A 284 -31.14 -16.87 5.17
CA VAL A 284 -30.31 -16.78 6.38
C VAL A 284 -29.63 -18.12 6.60
N PHE A 285 -28.30 -18.12 6.62
CA PHE A 285 -27.50 -19.33 6.54
C PHE A 285 -26.37 -19.32 7.58
N PRO A 286 -26.55 -19.99 8.72
CA PRO A 286 -25.50 -20.15 9.73
C PRO A 286 -24.39 -21.06 9.20
N PHE A 287 -23.20 -20.51 9.00
CA PHE A 287 -22.06 -21.25 8.46
C PHE A 287 -20.74 -20.65 8.93
N GLY A 288 -19.96 -21.50 9.61
CA GLY A 288 -18.67 -21.13 10.23
C GLY A 288 -18.78 -20.59 11.65
N ASN A 289 -17.60 -20.47 12.27
CA ASN A 289 -17.47 -19.89 13.60
C ASN A 289 -17.55 -18.35 13.55
N ARG A 290 -17.78 -17.73 14.71
CA ARG A 290 -17.85 -16.26 14.84
C ARG A 290 -16.56 -15.52 14.45
N ASP A 291 -15.42 -16.18 14.43
CA ASP A 291 -14.11 -15.63 14.06
C ASP A 291 -13.62 -16.08 12.67
N ALA A 292 -14.47 -16.77 11.91
CA ALA A 292 -14.16 -17.16 10.54
C ALA A 292 -14.17 -15.95 9.58
N GLN A 293 -13.44 -16.05 8.48
CA GLN A 293 -13.55 -15.09 7.37
C GLN A 293 -14.56 -15.63 6.34
N PRO A 294 -15.59 -14.86 5.95
CA PRO A 294 -16.56 -15.28 4.94
C PRO A 294 -15.96 -15.21 3.54
N VAL A 295 -16.37 -16.13 2.66
CA VAL A 295 -16.08 -16.12 1.23
C VAL A 295 -17.30 -16.59 0.44
N VAL A 296 -17.30 -16.29 -0.86
CA VAL A 296 -18.35 -16.65 -1.81
C VAL A 296 -17.69 -17.10 -3.10
N GLY A 297 -18.31 -18.08 -3.77
CA GLY A 297 -17.98 -18.42 -5.14
C GLY A 297 -18.86 -19.56 -5.68
N ASP A 298 -18.71 -19.82 -6.97
CA ASP A 298 -19.22 -21.00 -7.66
C ASP A 298 -18.23 -22.17 -7.51
N TRP A 299 -18.36 -22.92 -6.43
CA TRP A 299 -17.44 -24.02 -6.10
C TRP A 299 -17.63 -25.26 -6.97
N ASN A 300 -18.84 -25.48 -7.49
CA ASN A 300 -19.20 -26.70 -8.19
C ASN A 300 -19.24 -26.50 -9.72
N GLY A 301 -19.23 -25.24 -10.20
CA GLY A 301 -19.26 -24.83 -11.59
C GLY A 301 -20.65 -24.87 -12.23
N ASP A 302 -21.70 -24.64 -11.44
CA ASP A 302 -23.10 -24.65 -11.91
C ASP A 302 -23.66 -23.26 -12.24
N GLY A 303 -22.85 -22.21 -12.04
CA GLY A 303 -23.22 -20.82 -12.26
C GLY A 303 -23.91 -20.15 -11.06
N HIS A 304 -24.13 -20.87 -9.95
CA HIS A 304 -24.66 -20.28 -8.72
C HIS A 304 -23.54 -20.02 -7.71
N ASP A 305 -23.57 -18.83 -7.12
CA ASP A 305 -22.70 -18.52 -6.00
C ASP A 305 -23.23 -19.09 -4.69
N THR A 306 -22.32 -19.68 -3.93
CA THR A 306 -22.63 -20.29 -2.64
C THR A 306 -21.58 -19.93 -1.60
N VAL A 307 -21.97 -20.02 -0.33
CA VAL A 307 -21.13 -19.48 0.75
C VAL A 307 -20.02 -20.45 1.16
N GLY A 308 -18.92 -19.86 1.62
CA GLY A 308 -17.82 -20.56 2.25
C GLY A 308 -17.25 -19.77 3.43
N VAL A 309 -16.40 -20.41 4.22
CA VAL A 309 -15.65 -19.76 5.29
C VAL A 309 -14.21 -20.26 5.35
N TYR A 310 -13.33 -19.38 5.81
CA TYR A 310 -11.98 -19.72 6.20
C TYR A 310 -11.82 -19.66 7.71
N GLN A 311 -11.42 -20.78 8.30
CA GLN A 311 -11.18 -20.88 9.74
C GLN A 311 -10.08 -21.89 10.01
N ASN A 312 -9.19 -21.57 10.96
CA ASN A 312 -8.07 -22.43 11.34
C ASN A 312 -7.23 -22.92 10.13
N ALA A 313 -6.86 -21.99 9.25
CA ALA A 313 -6.06 -22.26 8.05
C ALA A 313 -6.71 -23.23 7.03
N THR A 314 -8.03 -23.36 7.07
CA THR A 314 -8.80 -24.30 6.23
C THR A 314 -10.02 -23.60 5.65
N PHE A 315 -10.21 -23.75 4.34
CA PHE A 315 -11.44 -23.38 3.65
C PHE A 315 -12.49 -24.47 3.83
N TYR A 316 -13.74 -24.05 4.02
CA TYR A 316 -14.93 -24.87 4.03
C TYR A 316 -15.93 -24.20 3.10
N TRP A 317 -16.59 -24.96 2.23
CA TRP A 317 -17.60 -24.41 1.31
C TRP A 317 -18.82 -25.30 1.28
N ALA A 318 -19.96 -24.70 0.95
CA ALA A 318 -21.21 -25.40 0.69
C ALA A 318 -21.53 -25.28 -0.80
N ASP A 319 -22.01 -26.35 -1.42
CA ASP A 319 -22.48 -26.35 -2.82
C ASP A 319 -23.98 -25.97 -2.88
N SER A 320 -24.57 -25.58 -1.75
CA SER A 320 -25.96 -25.12 -1.66
C SER A 320 -26.21 -24.28 -0.40
N ASN A 321 -26.85 -23.11 -0.58
CA ASN A 321 -27.28 -22.25 0.53
C ASN A 321 -28.56 -22.73 1.24
N LEU A 322 -28.98 -23.99 1.02
CA LEU A 322 -30.19 -24.57 1.60
C LEU A 322 -29.93 -25.37 2.88
N ARG A 323 -28.68 -25.76 3.14
CA ARG A 323 -28.32 -26.63 4.27
C ARG A 323 -26.98 -26.22 4.90
N PRO A 324 -26.88 -26.05 6.22
CA PRO A 324 -25.70 -25.48 6.88
C PRO A 324 -24.59 -26.52 7.14
N TYR A 325 -24.19 -27.28 6.12
CA TYR A 325 -23.04 -28.19 6.20
C TYR A 325 -22.08 -27.93 5.04
N ALA A 326 -20.80 -28.18 5.29
CA ALA A 326 -19.79 -28.04 4.27
C ALA A 326 -19.82 -29.27 3.36
N ASP A 327 -19.91 -29.05 2.05
CA ASP A 327 -19.76 -30.10 1.04
C ASP A 327 -18.28 -30.41 0.78
N GLY A 328 -17.39 -29.46 1.05
CA GLY A 328 -15.96 -29.70 1.02
C GLY A 328 -15.14 -28.86 2.00
N GLN A 329 -13.89 -29.28 2.18
CA GLN A 329 -12.90 -28.57 2.96
C GLN A 329 -11.50 -28.76 2.37
N GLN A 330 -10.63 -27.76 2.52
CA GLN A 330 -9.26 -27.83 2.05
C GLN A 330 -8.33 -26.94 2.90
N PRO A 331 -7.31 -27.50 3.55
CA PRO A 331 -6.25 -26.71 4.16
C PRO A 331 -5.48 -25.93 3.10
N PHE A 332 -5.35 -24.61 3.30
CA PHE A 332 -4.63 -23.71 2.40
C PHE A 332 -4.24 -22.41 3.11
N GLY A 333 -2.99 -21.97 2.95
CA GLY A 333 -2.47 -20.79 3.64
C GLY A 333 -2.14 -21.05 5.12
N ASP A 334 -1.94 -19.98 5.88
CA ASP A 334 -1.63 -20.00 7.30
C ASP A 334 -2.61 -19.14 8.11
N ARG A 335 -2.64 -19.36 9.43
CA ARG A 335 -3.43 -18.54 10.35
C ARG A 335 -2.99 -17.07 10.26
N GLY A 336 -3.94 -16.18 9.96
CA GLY A 336 -3.72 -14.73 9.85
C GLY A 336 -3.62 -14.23 8.42
N ASP A 337 -3.67 -15.11 7.43
CA ASP A 337 -3.87 -14.72 6.04
C ASP A 337 -5.24 -14.08 5.83
N VAL A 338 -5.33 -13.16 4.86
CA VAL A 338 -6.61 -12.64 4.37
C VAL A 338 -7.02 -13.46 3.16
N VAL A 339 -8.24 -13.97 3.12
CA VAL A 339 -8.69 -14.87 2.06
C VAL A 339 -9.23 -14.14 0.83
N VAL A 340 -9.08 -14.76 -0.33
CA VAL A 340 -9.69 -14.35 -1.59
C VAL A 340 -10.19 -15.58 -2.34
N VAL A 341 -11.17 -15.38 -3.22
CA VAL A 341 -11.79 -16.44 -4.02
C VAL A 341 -12.00 -15.93 -5.45
N GLY A 342 -11.91 -16.85 -6.40
CA GLY A 342 -12.08 -16.54 -7.81
C GLY A 342 -11.74 -17.70 -8.73
N ASP A 343 -12.18 -17.56 -9.97
CA ASP A 343 -11.81 -18.41 -11.08
C ASP A 343 -10.54 -17.88 -11.73
N TRP A 344 -9.39 -18.25 -11.16
CA TRP A 344 -8.09 -17.79 -11.64
C TRP A 344 -7.70 -18.35 -13.01
N ASN A 345 -8.44 -19.32 -13.55
CA ASN A 345 -8.08 -20.05 -14.76
C ASN A 345 -9.13 -19.99 -15.88
N GLY A 346 -10.27 -19.33 -15.64
CA GLY A 346 -11.32 -19.06 -16.62
C GLY A 346 -12.07 -20.33 -17.05
N LYS A 347 -12.32 -21.27 -16.13
CA LYS A 347 -13.05 -22.52 -16.40
C LYS A 347 -14.43 -22.61 -15.76
N GLY A 348 -14.94 -21.51 -15.23
CA GLY A 348 -16.23 -21.38 -14.57
C GLY A 348 -16.27 -22.02 -13.19
N ARG A 349 -15.15 -22.12 -12.47
CA ARG A 349 -15.15 -22.59 -11.08
C ARG A 349 -14.24 -21.76 -10.21
N ASP A 350 -14.79 -21.27 -9.12
CA ASP A 350 -14.06 -20.52 -8.12
C ASP A 350 -13.21 -21.40 -7.22
N THR A 351 -12.05 -20.86 -6.82
CA THR A 351 -11.04 -21.59 -6.06
C THR A 351 -10.30 -20.68 -5.08
N PHE A 352 -9.56 -21.29 -4.17
CA PHE A 352 -8.99 -20.60 -3.01
C PHE A 352 -7.80 -19.72 -3.36
N GLY A 353 -7.67 -18.62 -2.64
CA GLY A 353 -6.45 -17.84 -2.56
C GLY A 353 -6.29 -17.20 -1.19
N VAL A 354 -5.05 -16.82 -0.89
CA VAL A 354 -4.72 -16.01 0.28
C VAL A 354 -3.82 -14.86 -0.09
N PHE A 355 -3.99 -13.75 0.63
CA PHE A 355 -3.12 -12.60 0.61
C PHE A 355 -2.31 -12.55 1.90
N ARG A 356 -0.98 -12.48 1.74
CA ARG A 356 -0.04 -12.44 2.84
C ARG A 356 1.02 -11.38 2.60
N ALA A 357 0.93 -10.30 3.37
CA ALA A 357 1.95 -9.24 3.41
C ALA A 357 2.37 -8.74 2.01
N GLY A 358 1.41 -8.37 1.16
CA GLY A 358 1.67 -7.88 -0.20
C GLY A 358 1.78 -8.97 -1.27
N LYS A 359 1.46 -10.22 -0.96
CA LYS A 359 1.60 -11.36 -1.87
C LYS A 359 0.31 -12.15 -1.99
N PHE A 360 -0.08 -12.44 -3.23
CA PHE A 360 -1.15 -13.39 -3.54
C PHE A 360 -0.57 -14.79 -3.70
N LEU A 361 -1.28 -15.76 -3.13
CA LEU A 361 -1.03 -17.19 -3.26
C LEU A 361 -2.36 -17.83 -3.67
N LEU A 362 -2.47 -18.25 -4.94
CA LEU A 362 -3.74 -18.73 -5.52
C LEU A 362 -3.63 -20.19 -5.92
N ALA A 363 -4.65 -20.99 -5.61
CA ALA A 363 -4.81 -22.37 -6.07
C ALA A 363 -5.82 -22.42 -7.20
N THR A 364 -5.50 -23.09 -8.30
CA THR A 364 -6.39 -23.22 -9.47
C THR A 364 -7.32 -24.43 -9.40
N SER A 365 -7.43 -25.07 -8.22
CA SER A 365 -8.26 -26.24 -7.97
C SER A 365 -8.57 -26.39 -6.48
N LEU A 366 -9.80 -26.81 -6.16
CA LEU A 366 -10.23 -27.10 -4.79
C LEU A 366 -9.51 -28.29 -4.13
N ALA A 367 -8.85 -29.14 -4.93
CA ALA A 367 -8.11 -30.30 -4.41
C ALA A 367 -6.67 -29.98 -4.00
N ARG A 368 -6.20 -28.75 -4.22
CA ARG A 368 -4.80 -28.35 -4.01
C ARG A 368 -4.62 -27.74 -2.62
N ALA A 369 -3.72 -28.29 -1.83
CA ALA A 369 -3.28 -27.71 -0.56
C ALA A 369 -2.16 -26.66 -0.70
N GLN A 370 -1.78 -26.31 -1.94
CA GLN A 370 -0.64 -25.43 -2.24
C GLN A 370 -0.97 -24.52 -3.40
N ALA A 371 -0.41 -23.32 -3.39
CA ALA A 371 -0.65 -22.33 -4.42
C ALA A 371 0.10 -22.67 -5.72
N ASP A 372 -0.62 -22.58 -6.84
CA ASP A 372 -0.10 -22.69 -8.19
C ASP A 372 0.46 -21.35 -8.69
N LEU A 373 -0.16 -20.23 -8.26
CA LEU A 373 0.27 -18.88 -8.60
C LEU A 373 0.75 -18.15 -7.35
N LYS A 374 1.92 -17.50 -7.44
CA LYS A 374 2.52 -16.72 -6.35
C LYS A 374 3.17 -15.46 -6.89
N PHE A 375 2.68 -14.29 -6.49
CA PHE A 375 3.21 -13.02 -6.97
C PHE A 375 2.97 -11.88 -5.98
N SER A 376 3.73 -10.81 -6.12
CA SER A 376 3.61 -9.59 -5.31
C SER A 376 2.76 -8.56 -6.03
N TYR A 377 1.68 -8.12 -5.38
CA TYR A 377 0.86 -7.00 -5.82
C TYR A 377 0.26 -6.36 -4.58
N GLY A 378 0.81 -5.22 -4.17
CA GLY A 378 0.48 -4.53 -2.93
C GLY A 378 1.53 -4.62 -1.82
N ASP A 379 1.22 -3.91 -0.74
CA ASP A 379 2.00 -3.75 0.47
C ASP A 379 1.42 -4.57 1.62
N ARG A 380 2.14 -4.62 2.74
CA ARG A 380 1.76 -5.47 3.89
C ARG A 380 0.40 -5.15 4.50
N ASN A 381 -0.04 -3.90 4.42
CA ASN A 381 -1.24 -3.41 5.08
C ASN A 381 -2.42 -3.22 4.11
N ASP A 382 -2.26 -3.61 2.85
CA ASP A 382 -3.37 -3.58 1.91
C ASP A 382 -4.34 -4.72 2.20
N THR A 383 -5.61 -4.51 1.87
CA THR A 383 -6.63 -5.56 1.85
C THR A 383 -6.81 -6.02 0.41
N PRO A 384 -6.81 -7.33 0.12
CA PRO A 384 -7.03 -7.81 -1.23
C PRO A 384 -8.51 -7.65 -1.64
N VAL A 385 -8.75 -7.54 -2.94
CA VAL A 385 -10.08 -7.71 -3.55
C VAL A 385 -9.89 -8.47 -4.87
N THR A 386 -10.82 -9.33 -5.23
CA THR A 386 -10.74 -10.13 -6.46
C THR A 386 -12.06 -10.06 -7.19
N ALA A 387 -11.98 -9.95 -8.52
CA ALA A 387 -13.15 -9.91 -9.39
C ALA A 387 -12.71 -10.06 -10.86
N ASP A 388 -13.66 -10.32 -11.74
CA ASP A 388 -13.50 -10.20 -13.19
C ASP A 388 -13.76 -8.74 -13.62
N TRP A 389 -12.68 -7.97 -13.79
CA TRP A 389 -12.79 -6.54 -14.08
C TRP A 389 -13.20 -6.23 -15.52
N ASN A 390 -13.06 -7.19 -16.44
CA ASN A 390 -13.24 -7.01 -17.89
C ASN A 390 -14.26 -7.98 -18.52
N GLY A 391 -14.91 -8.81 -17.71
CA GLY A 391 -15.99 -9.70 -18.13
C GLY A 391 -15.52 -10.83 -19.05
N ASP A 392 -14.28 -11.29 -18.91
CA ASP A 392 -13.74 -12.39 -19.72
C ASP A 392 -13.92 -13.79 -19.12
N GLY A 393 -14.55 -13.87 -17.94
CA GLY A 393 -14.77 -15.07 -17.16
C GLY A 393 -13.59 -15.46 -16.27
N THR A 394 -12.51 -14.67 -16.21
CA THR A 394 -11.35 -14.93 -15.36
C THR A 394 -11.27 -13.93 -14.23
N THR A 395 -11.29 -14.42 -12.99
CA THR A 395 -11.06 -13.56 -11.83
C THR A 395 -9.60 -13.14 -11.75
N THR A 396 -9.39 -11.84 -11.55
CA THR A 396 -8.08 -11.25 -11.35
C THR A 396 -8.05 -10.44 -10.05
N VAL A 397 -6.98 -9.66 -9.83
CA VAL A 397 -6.68 -9.14 -8.48
C VAL A 397 -6.73 -7.62 -8.41
N GLY A 398 -7.05 -7.15 -7.22
CA GLY A 398 -7.01 -5.77 -6.80
C GLY A 398 -6.48 -5.66 -5.37
N ILE A 399 -6.08 -4.45 -4.98
CA ILE A 399 -5.77 -4.11 -3.60
C ILE A 399 -6.54 -2.85 -3.18
N ILE A 400 -7.01 -2.86 -1.96
CA ILE A 400 -7.69 -1.78 -1.28
C ILE A 400 -6.69 -1.13 -0.33
N ARG A 401 -6.57 0.19 -0.40
CA ARG A 401 -5.60 0.96 0.36
C ARG A 401 -6.22 2.24 0.91
N ASP A 402 -5.83 2.57 2.14
CA ASP A 402 -6.21 3.80 2.84
C ASP A 402 -7.72 3.97 3.06
N TYR A 403 -8.49 2.86 3.03
CA TYR A 403 -9.87 2.81 3.54
C TYR A 403 -9.87 2.56 5.05
#